data_AF-A0A8B6E3I3-F1
#
_entry.id   AF-A0A8B6E3I3-F1
#
_cell.length_a   1.000
_cell.length_b   1.000
_cell.length_c   1.000
_cell.angle_alpha   90.00
_cell.angle_beta   90.00
_cell.angle_gamma   90.00
#
_symmetry.space_group_name_H-M   'P 1'
#
loop_
_entity.id
_entity.type
_entity.pdbx_description
1 polymer ?
#
loop_
_entity_poly.entity_id
_entity_poly.type
_entity_poly.pdbx_seq_one_letter_code
_entity_poly.pdbx_strand_id
1 'polypeptide(L)'
;MIRQLGLPTWFGSLSSADTNWKDLLRILGKLNDGKEYTDNELEEMDWNQKSKLVQKDPVTCSRYFDYRVQQFMNLVLKSDHDPIGKLTDFFYRVEFQQRGSPHIHILIWIENAPVYESDSNEDVVAFIDKYVSCSLLENDTSLVNLQVHKHSKNMQKKRSPNLSFLVSPFHL
;
A
#
# COMPACT_ATOMS: atom_id res chain seq x y z
N MET A 1 10.45 -22.91 -2.68
CA MET A 1 10.09 -22.56 -1.29
C MET A 1 8.59 -22.28 -1.12
N ILE A 2 7.92 -21.54 -2.03
CA ILE A 2 6.47 -21.24 -1.89
C ILE A 2 5.51 -22.46 -1.87
N ARG A 3 5.88 -23.58 -2.51
CA ARG A 3 5.03 -24.79 -2.56
C ARG A 3 4.88 -25.53 -1.23
N GLN A 4 5.71 -25.21 -0.23
CA GLN A 4 5.74 -25.91 1.07
C GLN A 4 4.89 -25.23 2.15
N LEU A 5 4.52 -23.96 1.96
CA LEU A 5 3.82 -23.14 2.98
C LEU A 5 2.29 -23.26 2.91
N GLY A 6 1.76 -23.96 1.90
CA GLY A 6 0.32 -24.01 1.66
C GLY A 6 -0.24 -22.71 1.08
N LEU A 7 -1.56 -22.50 1.21
CA LEU A 7 -2.24 -21.30 0.74
C LEU A 7 -1.89 -20.09 1.62
N PRO A 8 -1.63 -18.91 1.04
CA PRO A 8 -1.41 -17.69 1.81
C PRO A 8 -2.70 -17.25 2.50
N THR A 9 -2.57 -16.67 3.70
CA THR A 9 -3.69 -16.11 4.47
C THR A 9 -4.17 -14.79 3.87
N TRP A 10 -3.24 -13.89 3.57
CA TRP A 10 -3.54 -12.58 3.00
C TRP A 10 -2.83 -12.36 1.68
N PHE A 11 -3.51 -11.65 0.79
CA PHE A 11 -2.93 -11.04 -0.40
C PHE A 11 -2.98 -9.52 -0.24
N GLY A 12 -1.87 -8.86 -0.53
CA GLY A 12 -1.76 -7.41 -0.48
C GLY A 12 -1.10 -6.83 -1.71
N SER A 13 -1.28 -5.53 -1.90
CA SER A 13 -0.54 -4.76 -2.90
C SER A 13 -0.07 -3.43 -2.33
N LEU A 14 1.16 -3.04 -2.65
CA LEU A 14 1.77 -1.78 -2.24
C LEU A 14 2.22 -1.02 -3.48
N SER A 15 1.80 0.23 -3.60
CA SER A 15 2.13 1.07 -4.77
C SER A 15 2.97 2.26 -4.34
N SER A 16 3.93 2.64 -5.17
CA SER A 16 4.66 3.89 -4.93
C SER A 16 3.75 5.11 -5.11
N ALA A 17 3.89 6.08 -4.20
CA ALA A 17 3.27 7.39 -4.30
C ALA A 17 4.33 8.50 -4.37
N ASP A 18 5.34 8.30 -5.24
CA ASP A 18 6.55 9.13 -5.34
C ASP A 18 6.28 10.65 -5.35
N THR A 19 5.23 11.10 -6.05
CA THR A 19 4.88 12.54 -6.14
C THR A 19 4.22 13.10 -4.89
N ASN A 20 3.79 12.26 -3.95
CA ASN A 20 3.11 12.67 -2.72
C ASN A 20 4.04 12.65 -1.50
N TRP A 21 5.21 12.03 -1.60
CA TRP A 21 6.17 11.95 -0.50
C TRP A 21 7.05 13.19 -0.47
N LYS A 22 6.69 14.16 0.40
CA LYS A 22 7.44 15.41 0.56
C LYS A 22 8.92 15.16 0.88
N ASP A 23 9.23 14.18 1.72
CA ASP A 23 10.62 13.85 2.06
C ASP A 23 11.40 13.33 0.85
N LEU A 24 10.79 12.51 -0.02
CA LEU A 24 11.42 12.10 -1.27
C LEU A 24 11.65 13.30 -2.19
N LEU A 25 10.63 14.16 -2.38
CA LEU A 25 10.76 15.35 -3.23
C LEU A 25 11.85 16.30 -2.72
N ARG A 26 11.99 16.45 -1.40
CA ARG A 26 13.07 17.24 -0.78
C ARG A 26 14.43 16.64 -1.06
N ILE A 27 14.58 15.31 -0.91
CA ILE A 27 15.82 14.59 -1.23
C ILE A 27 16.17 14.77 -2.71
N LEU A 28 15.21 14.58 -3.61
CA LEU A 28 15.39 14.74 -5.05
C LEU A 28 15.78 16.18 -5.40
N GLY A 29 15.13 17.19 -4.82
CA GLY A 29 15.48 18.59 -5.01
C GLY A 29 16.91 18.92 -4.58
N LYS A 30 17.33 18.40 -3.43
CA LYS A 30 18.69 18.58 -2.92
C LYS A 30 19.74 17.92 -3.81
N LEU A 31 19.49 16.71 -4.28
CA LEU A 31 20.42 15.95 -5.12
C LEU A 31 20.49 16.48 -6.55
N ASN A 32 19.34 16.81 -7.15
CA ASN A 32 19.23 17.09 -8.58
C ASN A 32 19.28 18.58 -8.92
N ASP A 33 18.73 19.43 -8.05
CA ASP A 33 18.59 20.86 -8.30
C ASP A 33 19.47 21.69 -7.34
N GLY A 34 20.13 21.04 -6.37
CA GLY A 34 20.93 21.72 -5.35
C GLY A 34 20.11 22.60 -4.41
N LYS A 35 18.78 22.44 -4.40
CA LYS A 35 17.84 23.25 -3.62
C LYS A 35 17.19 22.42 -2.53
N GLU A 36 17.22 22.94 -1.31
CA GLU A 36 16.49 22.37 -0.18
C GLU A 36 15.11 23.02 -0.10
N TYR A 37 14.10 22.33 -0.64
CA TYR A 37 12.72 22.82 -0.65
C TYR A 37 12.07 22.75 0.73
N THR A 38 11.34 23.79 1.08
CA THR A 38 10.45 23.82 2.25
C THR A 38 9.14 23.08 1.96
N ASP A 39 8.40 22.71 3.01
CA ASP A 39 7.11 22.02 2.84
C ASP A 39 6.08 22.85 2.07
N ASN A 40 6.04 24.16 2.30
CA ASN A 40 5.15 25.07 1.59
C ASN A 40 5.48 25.09 0.09
N GLU A 41 6.75 25.16 -0.29
CA GLU A 41 7.17 25.12 -1.69
C GLU A 41 6.80 23.79 -2.36
N LEU A 42 6.94 22.66 -1.65
CA LEU A 42 6.55 21.34 -2.16
C LEU A 42 5.04 21.18 -2.30
N GLU A 43 4.25 21.83 -1.45
CA GLU A 43 2.78 21.86 -1.58
C GLU A 43 2.33 22.69 -2.77
N GLU A 44 2.98 23.83 -3.00
CA GLU A 44 2.69 24.73 -4.12
C GLU A 44 3.14 24.16 -5.48
N MET A 45 4.07 23.20 -5.49
CA MET A 45 4.50 22.55 -6.73
C MET A 45 3.34 21.87 -7.46
N ASP A 46 3.23 22.14 -8.75
CA ASP A 46 2.30 21.46 -9.63
C ASP A 46 2.72 20.00 -9.90
N TRP A 47 1.80 19.23 -10.48
CA TRP A 47 2.05 17.83 -10.80
C TRP A 47 3.21 17.63 -11.79
N ASN A 48 3.42 18.55 -12.73
CA ASN A 48 4.49 18.45 -13.72
C ASN A 48 5.86 18.66 -13.07
N GLN A 49 5.99 19.61 -12.16
CA GLN A 49 7.20 19.89 -11.40
C GLN A 49 7.58 18.69 -10.54
N LYS A 50 6.62 18.12 -9.80
CA LYS A 50 6.84 16.90 -8.99
C LYS A 50 7.24 15.71 -9.86
N SER A 51 6.53 15.51 -10.97
CA SER A 51 6.83 14.43 -11.92
C SER A 51 8.22 14.56 -12.53
N LYS A 52 8.67 15.79 -12.82
CA LYS A 52 10.01 16.06 -13.35
C LYS A 52 11.10 15.70 -12.35
N LEU A 53 10.92 15.97 -11.06
CA LEU A 53 11.86 15.57 -10.01
C LEU A 53 12.00 14.05 -9.93
N VAL A 54 10.88 13.34 -9.91
CA VAL A 54 10.83 11.86 -9.84
C VAL A 54 11.48 11.22 -11.08
N GLN A 55 11.16 11.72 -12.28
CA GLN A 55 11.72 11.19 -13.53
C GLN A 55 13.21 11.44 -13.69
N LYS A 56 13.75 12.50 -13.06
CA LYS A 56 15.17 12.86 -13.16
C LYS A 56 16.08 11.90 -12.41
N ASP A 57 15.59 11.28 -11.33
CA ASP A 57 16.35 10.30 -10.55
C ASP A 57 15.48 9.09 -10.11
N PRO A 58 15.17 8.17 -11.03
CA PRO A 58 14.37 6.98 -10.73
C PRO A 58 15.08 5.97 -9.82
N VAL A 59 16.42 6.05 -9.71
CA VAL A 59 17.21 5.16 -8.85
C VAL A 59 16.98 5.52 -7.38
N THR A 60 17.04 6.81 -7.04
CA THR A 60 16.71 7.29 -5.69
C THR A 60 15.26 7.00 -5.34
N CYS A 61 14.33 7.18 -6.28
CA CYS A 61 12.92 6.82 -6.05
C CYS A 61 12.76 5.32 -5.73
N SER A 62 13.41 4.44 -6.51
CA SER A 62 13.34 2.99 -6.29
C SER A 62 13.93 2.57 -4.93
N ARG A 63 15.07 3.17 -4.54
CA ARG A 63 15.70 2.94 -3.23
C ARG A 63 14.82 3.42 -2.08
N TYR A 64 14.19 4.57 -2.24
CA TYR A 64 13.31 5.14 -1.24
C TYR A 64 12.03 4.29 -1.08
N PHE A 65 11.44 3.82 -2.17
CA PHE A 65 10.33 2.88 -2.14
C PHE A 65 10.70 1.59 -1.40
N ASP A 66 11.85 0.96 -1.75
CA ASP A 66 12.31 -0.25 -1.04
C ASP A 66 12.50 0.03 0.45
N TYR A 67 13.14 1.13 0.83
CA TYR A 67 13.29 1.53 2.23
C TYR A 67 11.93 1.61 2.94
N ARG A 68 10.94 2.30 2.34
CA ARG A 68 9.60 2.42 2.94
C ARG A 68 8.89 1.08 3.07
N VAL A 69 9.02 0.19 2.08
CA VAL A 69 8.48 -1.16 2.15
C VAL A 69 9.14 -1.94 3.29
N GLN A 70 10.47 -1.90 3.42
CA GLN A 70 11.17 -2.56 4.53
C GLN A 70 10.71 -2.02 5.89
N GLN A 71 10.55 -0.69 6.02
CA GLN A 71 10.04 -0.09 7.25
C GLN A 71 8.60 -0.52 7.53
N PHE A 72 7.73 -0.58 6.52
CA PHE A 72 6.37 -1.08 6.69
C PHE A 72 6.34 -2.55 7.13
N MET A 73 7.14 -3.41 6.50
CA MET A 73 7.26 -4.81 6.89
C MET A 73 7.72 -4.95 8.35
N ASN A 74 8.72 -4.18 8.78
CA ASN A 74 9.34 -4.35 10.10
C ASN A 74 8.56 -3.65 11.22
N LEU A 75 8.06 -2.44 10.99
CA LEU A 75 7.40 -1.62 12.00
C LEU A 75 5.89 -1.88 12.10
N VAL A 76 5.27 -2.40 11.04
CA VAL A 76 3.83 -2.67 11.02
C VAL A 76 3.59 -4.16 11.02
N LEU A 77 3.97 -4.87 9.95
CA LEU A 77 3.57 -6.27 9.76
C LEU A 77 4.27 -7.27 10.69
N LYS A 78 5.51 -6.99 11.10
CA LYS A 78 6.29 -7.79 12.06
C LYS A 78 6.28 -7.24 13.48
N SER A 79 5.46 -6.22 13.74
CA SER A 79 5.35 -5.66 15.08
C SER A 79 4.66 -6.64 16.03
N ASP A 80 4.97 -6.55 17.32
CA ASP A 80 4.33 -7.36 18.38
C ASP A 80 2.82 -7.05 18.57
N HIS A 81 2.29 -6.09 17.80
CA HIS A 81 0.87 -5.74 17.80
C HIS A 81 0.03 -6.63 16.88
N ASP A 82 0.66 -7.48 16.06
CA ASP A 82 -0.01 -8.46 15.19
C ASP A 82 -1.23 -7.88 14.43
N PRO A 83 -1.07 -6.78 13.66
CA PRO A 83 -2.19 -6.01 13.12
C PRO A 83 -3.07 -6.79 12.15
N ILE A 84 -2.53 -7.83 11.52
CA ILE A 84 -3.26 -8.76 10.64
C ILE A 84 -3.09 -10.22 11.10
N GLY A 85 -2.75 -10.40 12.38
CA GLY A 85 -2.28 -11.64 12.98
C GLY A 85 -0.77 -11.78 12.96
N LYS A 86 -0.28 -12.81 13.67
CA LYS A 86 1.16 -13.05 13.83
C LYS A 86 1.78 -13.62 12.56
N LEU A 87 2.70 -12.86 11.99
CA LEU A 87 3.36 -13.21 10.73
C LEU A 87 4.28 -14.43 10.89
N THR A 88 4.08 -15.46 10.08
CA THR A 88 4.99 -16.63 10.02
C THR A 88 5.90 -16.58 8.81
N ASP A 89 5.37 -16.22 7.65
CA ASP A 89 6.11 -16.11 6.40
C ASP A 89 5.48 -15.06 5.47
N PHE A 90 6.24 -14.55 4.52
CA PHE A 90 5.74 -13.67 3.47
C PHE A 90 6.60 -13.83 2.20
N PHE A 91 5.96 -13.61 1.07
CA PHE A 91 6.63 -13.58 -0.23
C PHE A 91 6.08 -12.41 -1.02
N TYR A 92 6.96 -11.58 -1.59
CA TYR A 92 6.52 -10.52 -2.47
C TYR A 92 7.33 -10.44 -3.76
N ARG A 93 6.71 -9.90 -4.80
CA ARG A 93 7.35 -9.56 -6.06
C ARG A 93 7.20 -8.09 -6.32
N VAL A 94 8.27 -7.49 -6.84
CA VAL A 94 8.27 -6.12 -7.35
C VAL A 94 8.04 -6.16 -8.85
N GLU A 95 7.05 -5.42 -9.31
CA GLU A 95 6.70 -5.25 -10.72
C GLU A 95 6.74 -3.75 -11.06
N PHE A 96 7.30 -3.42 -12.22
CA PHE A 96 7.30 -2.05 -12.71
C PHE A 96 6.12 -1.89 -13.66
N GLN A 97 5.13 -1.10 -13.26
CA GLN A 97 4.01 -0.76 -14.14
C GLN A 97 4.48 0.13 -15.29
N GLN A 98 3.66 0.30 -16.34
CA GLN A 98 4.01 1.07 -17.55
C GLN A 98 4.48 2.52 -17.33
N ARG A 99 4.36 3.05 -16.11
CA ARG A 99 4.77 4.41 -15.72
C ARG A 99 6.11 4.47 -14.97
N GLY A 100 6.79 3.33 -14.80
CA GLY A 100 8.13 3.26 -14.22
C GLY A 100 8.22 3.25 -12.70
N SER A 101 7.11 3.47 -11.98
CA SER A 101 7.07 3.33 -10.52
C SER A 101 6.91 1.86 -10.10
N PRO A 102 7.59 1.44 -9.02
CA PRO A 102 7.48 0.08 -8.51
C PRO A 102 6.11 -0.18 -7.86
N HIS A 103 5.64 -1.41 -8.03
CA HIS A 103 4.44 -1.97 -7.43
C HIS A 103 4.77 -3.32 -6.84
N ILE A 104 4.22 -3.64 -5.67
CA ILE A 104 4.45 -4.91 -5.01
C ILE A 104 3.15 -5.70 -4.94
N HIS A 105 3.25 -6.98 -5.29
CA HIS A 105 2.29 -8.00 -4.90
C HIS A 105 2.88 -8.84 -3.77
N ILE A 106 2.20 -8.89 -2.63
CA ILE A 106 2.65 -9.61 -1.43
C ILE A 106 1.64 -10.70 -1.04
N LEU A 107 2.19 -11.86 -0.69
CA LEU A 107 1.52 -13.01 -0.10
C LEU A 107 2.01 -13.15 1.34
N ILE A 108 1.09 -13.38 2.27
CA ILE A 108 1.35 -13.35 3.71
C ILE A 108 0.74 -14.60 4.35
N TRP A 109 1.50 -15.27 5.19
CA TRP A 109 1.07 -16.41 6.00
C TRP A 109 1.03 -16.00 7.48
N ILE A 110 -0.07 -16.35 8.15
CA ILE A 110 -0.32 -16.00 9.54
C ILE A 110 -0.41 -17.27 10.39
N GLU A 111 0.16 -17.21 11.59
CA GLU A 111 0.12 -18.30 12.57
C GLU A 111 -1.33 -18.62 12.95
N ASN A 112 -1.71 -19.90 12.88
CA ASN A 112 -3.04 -20.40 13.27
C ASN A 112 -4.23 -19.71 12.56
N ALA A 113 -4.02 -19.20 11.35
CA ALA A 113 -5.12 -18.71 10.53
C ALA A 113 -6.01 -19.89 10.05
N PRO A 114 -7.34 -19.71 10.00
CA PRO A 114 -8.24 -20.75 9.52
C PRO A 114 -8.03 -21.00 8.02
N VAL A 115 -8.16 -22.26 7.62
CA VAL A 115 -7.98 -22.74 6.26
C VAL A 115 -9.34 -22.85 5.57
N TYR A 116 -9.52 -22.05 4.54
CA TYR A 116 -10.71 -22.09 3.69
C TYR A 116 -10.96 -23.50 3.13
N GLU A 117 -12.22 -23.93 3.11
CA GLU A 117 -12.67 -25.30 2.73
C GLU A 117 -12.26 -26.44 3.69
N SER A 118 -11.45 -26.18 4.72
CA SER A 118 -11.07 -27.18 5.72
C SER A 118 -11.70 -26.89 7.09
N ASP A 119 -11.62 -25.65 7.56
CA ASP A 119 -12.21 -25.20 8.82
C ASP A 119 -13.66 -24.73 8.64
N SER A 120 -14.36 -24.48 9.75
CA SER A 120 -15.74 -24.02 9.72
C SER A 120 -15.85 -22.63 9.08
N ASN A 121 -16.97 -22.36 8.41
CA ASN A 121 -17.21 -21.04 7.83
C ASN A 121 -17.28 -19.96 8.92
N GLU A 122 -17.79 -20.32 10.09
CA GLU A 122 -17.89 -19.46 11.26
C GLU A 122 -16.51 -18.99 11.73
N ASP A 123 -15.52 -19.88 11.80
CA ASP A 123 -14.15 -19.54 12.19
C ASP A 123 -13.46 -18.64 11.16
N VAL A 124 -13.65 -18.94 9.87
CA VAL A 124 -13.12 -18.11 8.78
C VAL A 124 -13.70 -16.70 8.83
N VAL A 125 -15.02 -16.56 8.98
CA VAL A 125 -15.69 -15.27 9.08
C VAL A 125 -15.23 -14.50 10.32
N ALA A 126 -15.18 -15.15 11.49
CA ALA A 126 -14.72 -14.53 12.72
C ALA A 126 -13.27 -14.03 12.62
N PHE A 127 -12.39 -14.77 11.94
CA PHE A 127 -11.02 -14.35 11.69
C PHE A 127 -10.96 -13.13 10.77
N ILE A 128 -11.74 -13.10 9.69
CA ILE A 128 -11.80 -11.97 8.76
C ILE A 128 -12.32 -10.73 9.49
N ASP A 129 -13.46 -10.83 10.19
CA ASP A 129 -14.09 -9.69 10.89
C ASP A 129 -13.19 -9.11 11.99
N LYS A 130 -12.32 -9.93 12.59
CA LYS A 130 -11.35 -9.48 13.60
C LYS A 130 -10.31 -8.50 13.02
N TYR A 131 -9.78 -8.77 11.83
CA TYR A 131 -8.68 -7.99 11.24
C TYR A 131 -9.13 -7.03 10.14
N VAL A 132 -10.28 -7.29 9.52
CA VAL A 132 -10.80 -6.57 8.37
C VAL A 132 -12.14 -5.96 8.74
N SER A 133 -12.11 -4.71 9.18
CA SER A 133 -13.32 -3.92 9.41
C SER A 133 -13.15 -2.51 8.86
N CYS A 134 -14.27 -1.86 8.58
CA CYS A 134 -14.30 -0.49 8.11
C CYS A 134 -15.49 0.22 8.73
N SER A 135 -15.26 1.39 9.31
CA SER A 135 -16.28 2.27 9.84
C SER A 135 -16.02 3.69 9.38
N LEU A 136 -17.05 4.36 8.83
CA LEU A 136 -16.94 5.76 8.47
C LEU A 136 -17.07 6.60 9.75
N LEU A 137 -15.97 7.23 10.16
CA LEU A 137 -16.00 8.23 11.22
C LEU A 137 -16.28 9.59 10.55
N GLU A 138 -17.41 10.21 10.87
CA GLU A 138 -17.85 11.48 10.26
C GLU A 138 -16.90 12.67 10.53
N ASN A 139 -15.94 12.51 11.43
CA ASN A 139 -15.18 13.62 12.02
C ASN A 139 -13.81 13.92 11.35
N ASP A 140 -13.30 13.08 10.43
CA ASP A 140 -12.02 13.34 9.77
C ASP A 140 -12.11 13.23 8.24
N THR A 141 -12.54 14.33 7.63
CA THR A 141 -12.68 14.46 6.17
C THR A 141 -11.35 14.30 5.42
N SER A 142 -10.20 14.48 6.07
CA SER A 142 -8.89 14.39 5.43
C SER A 142 -8.50 12.94 5.10
N LEU A 143 -8.73 12.02 6.02
CA LEU A 143 -8.42 10.59 5.87
C LEU A 143 -9.50 9.84 5.08
N VAL A 144 -10.76 10.24 5.23
CA VAL A 144 -11.89 9.66 4.47
C VAL A 144 -11.65 9.77 2.96
N ASN A 145 -11.09 10.88 2.48
CA ASN A 145 -10.79 11.06 1.07
C ASN A 145 -9.77 10.05 0.50
N LEU A 146 -8.90 9.48 1.35
CA LEU A 146 -7.93 8.44 0.96
C LEU A 146 -8.55 7.03 0.95
N GLN A 147 -9.63 6.83 1.72
CA GLN A 147 -10.35 5.55 1.85
C GLN A 147 -11.57 5.46 0.93
N VAL A 148 -12.08 6.59 0.43
CA VAL A 148 -13.20 6.63 -0.50
C VAL A 148 -12.71 6.36 -1.91
N HIS A 149 -13.02 5.15 -2.38
CA HIS A 149 -12.84 4.79 -3.76
C HIS A 149 -13.70 5.67 -4.70
N LYS A 150 -13.07 6.42 -5.60
CA LYS A 150 -13.77 7.16 -6.66
C LYS A 150 -13.92 6.26 -7.89
N HIS A 151 -15.16 5.92 -8.23
CA HIS A 151 -15.45 5.16 -9.44
C HIS A 151 -14.94 5.90 -10.69
N SER A 152 -13.93 5.33 -11.35
CA SER A 152 -13.46 5.82 -12.65
C SER A 152 -14.30 5.24 -13.78
N LYS A 153 -14.26 5.86 -14.97
CA LYS A 153 -14.97 5.40 -16.18
C LYS A 153 -14.68 3.93 -16.52
N ASN A 154 -13.52 3.41 -16.12
CA ASN A 154 -13.12 2.02 -16.39
C ASN A 154 -13.75 1.00 -15.41
N MET A 155 -14.27 1.45 -14.27
CA MET A 155 -14.98 0.62 -13.29
C MET A 155 -16.50 0.59 -13.49
N GLN A 156 -17.02 1.27 -14.51
CA GLN A 156 -18.43 1.22 -14.90
C GLN A 156 -18.79 -0.04 -15.71
N LYS A 157 -18.03 -1.15 -15.58
CA LYS A 157 -18.41 -2.43 -16.17
C LYS A 157 -19.19 -3.24 -15.12
N LYS A 158 -20.53 -3.12 -15.24
CA LYS A 158 -21.62 -3.77 -14.50
C LYS A 158 -22.06 -3.05 -13.23
N ARG A 159 -23.31 -2.57 -13.29
CA ARG A 159 -24.08 -2.00 -12.18
C ARG A 159 -24.31 -3.05 -11.09
N SER A 160 -23.70 -2.84 -9.92
CA SER A 160 -24.29 -3.20 -8.63
C SER A 160 -24.00 -2.05 -7.65
N PRO A 161 -24.96 -1.62 -6.81
CA PRO A 161 -24.87 -0.28 -6.20
C PRO A 161 -23.94 -0.20 -5.00
N ASN A 162 -23.58 -1.34 -4.38
CA ASN A 162 -22.75 -1.34 -3.18
C ASN A 162 -21.84 -2.57 -3.25
N LEU A 163 -20.58 -2.35 -3.63
CA LEU A 163 -19.55 -3.36 -3.54
C LEU A 163 -18.35 -2.70 -2.85
N SER A 164 -18.34 -2.81 -1.52
CA SER A 164 -17.22 -2.42 -0.67
C SER A 164 -16.09 -3.45 -0.86
N PHE A 165 -15.42 -3.43 -2.01
CA PHE A 165 -14.12 -4.07 -2.09
C PHE A 165 -13.15 -3.24 -1.26
N LEU A 166 -12.58 -3.84 -0.21
CA LEU A 166 -11.36 -3.35 0.42
C LEU A 166 -10.18 -3.57 -0.54
N VAL A 167 -10.18 -2.82 -1.64
CA VAL A 167 -8.93 -2.41 -2.26
C VAL A 167 -8.58 -1.12 -1.54
N SER A 168 -7.94 -1.23 -0.38
CA SER A 168 -7.10 -0.14 0.08
C SER A 168 -5.82 -0.28 -0.74
N PRO A 169 -5.59 0.55 -1.79
CA PRO A 169 -4.24 0.73 -2.24
C PRO A 169 -3.55 1.43 -1.07
N PHE A 170 -2.83 0.67 -0.25
CA PHE A 170 -1.81 1.24 0.59
C PHE A 170 -0.79 1.85 -0.37
N HIS A 171 -1.04 3.12 -0.68
CA HIS A 171 -0.01 4.03 -1.11
C HIS A 171 0.86 4.16 0.12
N LEU A 172 1.95 3.40 0.15
CA LEU A 172 3.05 3.78 1.03
C LEU A 172 3.39 5.22 0.70
#